data_AF-A0A183TXK8-F1
#
_entry.id   AF-A0A183TXK8-F1
#
_cell.length_a   1.000
_cell.length_b   1.000
_cell.length_c   1.000
_cell.angle_alpha   90.00
_cell.angle_beta   90.00
_cell.angle_gamma   90.00
#
_symmetry.space_group_name_H-M   'P 1'
#
loop_
_entity.id
_entity.type
_entity.pdbx_description
1 polymer ?
#
loop_
_entity_poly.entity_id
_entity_poly.type
_entity_poly.pdbx_seq_one_letter_code
_entity_poly.pdbx_strand_id
1 'polypeptide(L)'
;MHVLGRVLTASAVNSKRLVLCAGGGLQTQCASFSSAFPNHCRMSSASGSVKYLRQDEAIAIDQELFNEYGFSVDQLMELAGLSCAHAVAVSFPRGNVLVVAGPGNNGGDGFVCAQLL
;
A
#
# COMPACT_ATOMS: atom_id res chain seq x y z
N MET A 1 -7.42 -8.27 -13.37
CA MET A 1 -6.39 -8.50 -12.33
C MET A 1 -5.47 -7.30 -12.37
N HIS A 2 -5.69 -6.29 -11.54
CA HIS A 2 -4.87 -5.07 -11.53
C HIS A 2 -4.36 -4.89 -10.11
N VAL A 3 -3.04 -4.82 -9.94
CA VAL A 3 -2.34 -4.81 -8.65
C VAL A 3 -1.83 -3.39 -8.34
N LEU A 4 -1.42 -2.60 -9.34
CA LEU A 4 -0.83 -1.28 -9.11
C LEU A 4 -1.81 -0.11 -8.96
N GLY A 5 -3.13 -0.33 -8.98
CA GLY A 5 -4.09 0.75 -9.22
C GLY A 5 -4.86 1.31 -8.03
N ARG A 6 -4.72 0.79 -6.81
CA ARG A 6 -5.67 1.13 -5.73
C ARG A 6 -4.96 1.28 -4.37
N VAL A 7 -5.03 2.50 -3.84
CA VAL A 7 -4.40 2.94 -2.59
C VAL A 7 -4.99 2.20 -1.38
N LEU A 8 -4.12 1.59 -0.57
CA LEU A 8 -4.43 1.25 0.82
C LEU A 8 -4.49 2.55 1.62
N THR A 9 -5.64 2.86 2.21
CA THR A 9 -5.81 4.06 3.04
C THR A 9 -5.65 3.68 4.51
N ALA A 10 -4.86 4.46 5.24
CA ALA A 10 -4.68 4.28 6.67
C ALA A 10 -5.32 5.46 7.43
N SER A 11 -6.08 5.18 8.47
CA SER A 11 -6.68 6.21 9.33
C SER A 11 -6.49 5.85 10.81
N ALA A 12 -5.86 6.74 11.57
CA ALA A 12 -5.69 6.59 13.01
C ALA A 12 -7.01 6.93 13.73
N VAL A 13 -7.59 5.96 14.43
CA VAL A 13 -8.82 6.16 15.22
C VAL A 13 -8.49 6.78 16.58
N ASN A 14 -7.34 6.41 17.16
CA ASN A 14 -6.75 7.05 18.33
C ASN A 14 -5.25 6.68 18.44
N SER A 15 -4.57 7.15 19.49
CA SER A 15 -3.13 6.92 19.73
C SER A 15 -2.71 5.44 19.87
N LYS A 16 -3.66 4.50 19.92
CA LYS A 16 -3.42 3.06 20.05
C LYS A 16 -4.16 2.21 19.02
N ARG A 17 -4.92 2.80 18.09
CA ARG A 17 -5.71 2.06 17.11
C ARG A 17 -5.62 2.66 15.71
N LEU A 18 -5.07 1.89 14.78
CA LEU A 18 -4.98 2.21 13.35
C LEU A 18 -5.95 1.34 12.56
N VAL A 19 -6.63 1.91 11.55
CA VAL A 19 -7.45 1.17 10.59
C VAL A 19 -6.81 1.27 9.21
N LEU A 20 -6.53 0.13 8.60
CA LEU A 20 -6.01 0.00 7.24
C LEU A 20 -7.14 -0.51 6.33
N CYS A 21 -7.61 0.33 5.40
CA CYS A 21 -8.68 0.00 4.46
C CYS A 21 -8.10 -0.39 3.11
N ALA A 22 -8.35 -1.63 2.69
CA ALA A 22 -7.87 -2.22 1.45
C ALA A 22 -9.03 -2.45 0.45
N GLY A 23 -9.71 -1.37 0.05
CA GLY A 23 -10.93 -1.43 -0.77
C GLY A 23 -11.01 -0.32 -1.83
N GLY A 24 -11.54 -0.66 -3.00
CA GLY A 24 -11.57 0.22 -4.19
C GLY A 24 -12.75 1.20 -4.28
N GLY A 25 -13.34 1.61 -3.16
CA GLY A 25 -14.63 2.34 -3.14
C GLY A 25 -14.61 3.78 -2.62
N LEU A 26 -13.48 4.29 -2.12
CA LEU A 26 -13.44 5.62 -1.53
C LEU A 26 -12.25 6.41 -2.08
N GLN A 27 -12.53 7.35 -2.97
CA GLN A 27 -11.68 8.52 -3.19
C GLN A 27 -11.54 9.24 -1.85
N THR A 28 -10.58 8.80 -1.04
CA THR A 28 -10.23 9.49 0.19
C THR A 28 -9.01 10.30 -0.16
N GLN A 29 -9.16 11.62 -0.06
CA GLN A 29 -8.10 12.60 -0.22
C GLN A 29 -6.80 12.04 0.37
N CYS A 30 -5.73 12.17 -0.40
CA CYS A 30 -4.36 12.03 0.07
C CYS A 30 -4.24 12.67 1.45
N ALA A 31 -4.31 11.86 2.51
CA ALA A 31 -3.84 12.28 3.80
C ALA A 31 -2.33 12.39 3.61
N SER A 32 -1.87 13.61 3.33
CA SER A 32 -0.48 13.97 3.51
C SER A 32 -0.13 13.60 4.96
N PHE A 33 0.45 12.42 5.16
CA PHE A 33 0.98 11.98 6.44
C PHE A 33 2.27 12.77 6.69
N SER A 34 2.10 14.08 6.90
CA SER A 34 3.15 14.98 7.35
C SER A 34 3.16 14.92 8.87
N SER A 35 3.73 13.86 9.42
CA SER A 35 4.15 13.89 10.83
C SER A 35 5.33 12.94 11.04
N ALA A 36 6.52 13.54 10.92
CA ALA A 36 7.76 13.17 11.58
C ALA A 36 8.21 11.70 11.45
N PHE A 37 8.99 11.41 10.40
CA PHE A 37 9.85 10.22 10.32
C PHE A 37 10.99 10.34 11.34
N PRO A 38 11.08 9.48 12.38
CA PRO A 38 12.26 9.41 13.24
C PRO A 38 13.23 8.38 12.64
N ASN A 39 14.25 8.89 11.95
CA ASN A 39 15.58 8.29 11.70
C ASN A 39 15.72 6.75 11.77
N HIS A 40 15.20 5.96 10.83
CA HIS A 40 15.85 4.70 10.38
C HIS A 40 15.31 4.21 9.02
N CYS A 41 16.22 3.70 8.18
CA CYS A 41 16.10 3.37 6.75
C CYS A 41 15.75 4.54 5.81
N ARG A 42 16.79 5.29 5.43
CA ARG A 42 16.75 6.31 4.37
C ARG A 42 16.42 5.61 3.05
N MET A 43 15.15 5.64 2.60
CA MET A 43 14.81 5.33 1.22
C MET A 43 15.70 6.23 0.34
N SER A 44 16.41 5.63 -0.62
CA SER A 44 17.25 6.38 -1.57
C SER A 44 16.38 7.46 -2.22
N SER A 45 16.62 8.71 -1.84
CA SER A 45 15.93 9.87 -2.41
C SER A 45 16.48 10.06 -3.83
N ALA A 46 15.97 9.28 -4.78
CA ALA A 46 16.09 9.61 -6.18
C ALA A 46 15.40 10.98 -6.35
N SER A 47 16.19 12.01 -6.64
CA SER A 47 15.79 13.41 -6.74
C SER A 47 15.01 13.69 -8.04
N GLY A 48 14.03 12.83 -8.37
CA GLY A 48 13.13 12.98 -9.51
C GLY A 48 11.70 13.17 -9.03
N SER A 49 10.95 14.05 -9.72
CA SER A 49 9.50 14.14 -9.52
C SER A 49 8.85 12.78 -9.84
N VAL A 50 8.02 12.27 -8.92
CA VAL A 50 7.27 11.02 -9.15
C VAL A 50 6.05 11.31 -10.04
N LYS A 51 5.89 10.53 -11.11
CA LYS A 51 4.72 10.64 -12.00
C LYS A 51 3.48 10.04 -11.33
N TYR A 52 2.40 10.83 -11.23
CA TYR A 52 1.08 10.31 -10.88
C TYR A 52 0.45 9.62 -12.09
N LEU A 53 0.03 8.38 -11.92
CA LEU A 53 -0.52 7.56 -12.98
C LEU A 53 -2.04 7.69 -13.04
N ARG A 54 -2.59 7.76 -14.24
CA ARG A 54 -4.03 7.55 -14.46
C ARG A 54 -4.37 6.06 -14.41
N GLN A 55 -5.66 5.76 -14.30
CA GLN A 55 -6.14 4.37 -14.20
C GLN A 55 -5.76 3.53 -15.43
N ASP A 56 -5.88 4.08 -16.64
CA ASP A 56 -5.45 3.44 -17.90
C ASP A 56 -3.95 3.11 -17.89
N GLU A 57 -3.13 4.05 -17.40
CA GLU A 57 -1.67 3.88 -17.33
C GLU A 57 -1.28 2.81 -16.31
N ALA A 58 -1.89 2.81 -15.12
CA ALA A 58 -1.64 1.79 -14.10
C ALA A 58 -2.05 0.38 -14.58
N ILE A 59 -3.18 0.29 -15.30
CA ILE A 59 -3.63 -0.97 -15.92
C ILE A 59 -2.64 -1.46 -16.96
N ALA A 60 -2.11 -0.57 -17.81
CA ALA A 60 -1.14 -0.94 -18.83
C ALA A 60 0.16 -1.48 -18.21
N ILE A 61 0.66 -0.83 -17.14
CA ILE A 61 1.84 -1.29 -16.40
C ILE A 61 1.59 -2.66 -15.76
N ASP A 62 0.43 -2.89 -15.14
CA ASP A 62 0.08 -4.21 -14.61
C ASP A 62 0.13 -5.29 -15.70
N GLN A 63 -0.40 -5.01 -16.89
CA GLN A 63 -0.36 -5.95 -18.01
C GLN A 63 1.07 -6.25 -18.48
N GLU A 64 1.93 -5.24 -18.53
CA GLU A 64 3.34 -5.40 -18.89
C GLU A 64 4.07 -6.28 -17.86
N LEU A 65 3.84 -6.05 -16.56
CA LEU A 65 4.43 -6.84 -15.47
C LEU A 65 4.06 -8.32 -15.53
N PHE A 66 2.80 -8.63 -15.86
CA PHE A 66 2.33 -10.02 -15.96
C PHE A 66 2.75 -10.70 -17.26
N ASN A 67 2.74 -9.99 -18.38
CA ASN A 67 2.94 -10.60 -19.70
C ASN A 67 4.41 -10.58 -20.14
N GLU A 68 5.05 -9.41 -20.08
CA GLU A 68 6.43 -9.24 -20.59
C GLU A 68 7.46 -9.64 -19.54
N TYR A 69 7.25 -9.23 -18.30
CA TYR A 69 8.16 -9.54 -17.19
C TYR A 69 7.84 -10.84 -16.46
N GLY A 70 6.65 -11.41 -16.70
CA GLY A 70 6.27 -12.74 -16.20
C GLY A 70 6.13 -12.85 -14.68
N PHE A 71 5.90 -11.75 -13.97
CA PHE A 71 5.62 -11.79 -12.53
C PHE A 71 4.31 -12.52 -12.26
N SER A 72 4.22 -13.29 -11.18
CA SER A 72 2.94 -13.83 -10.73
C SER A 72 2.17 -12.79 -9.90
N VAL A 73 0.85 -12.96 -9.82
CA VAL A 73 0.00 -12.14 -8.94
C VAL A 73 0.47 -12.27 -7.48
N ASP A 74 0.78 -13.49 -7.03
CA ASP A 74 1.21 -13.76 -5.66
C ASP A 74 2.51 -13.03 -5.31
N GLN A 75 3.48 -12.98 -6.24
CA GLN A 75 4.74 -12.27 -6.03
C GLN A 75 4.53 -10.77 -5.85
N LEU A 76 3.75 -10.15 -6.74
CA LEU A 76 3.50 -8.71 -6.65
C LEU A 76 2.65 -8.35 -5.42
N MET A 77 1.69 -9.20 -5.06
CA MET A 77 0.87 -9.05 -3.85
C MET A 77 1.69 -9.18 -2.57
N GLU A 78 2.62 -10.14 -2.50
CA GLU A 78 3.52 -10.31 -1.36
C GLU A 78 4.39 -9.06 -1.16
N LEU A 79 4.96 -8.54 -2.25
CA LEU A 79 5.76 -7.32 -2.23
C LEU A 79 4.94 -6.08 -1.85
N ALA A 80 3.71 -5.96 -2.35
CA ALA A 80 2.80 -4.85 -2.04
C ALA A 80 2.39 -4.87 -0.56
N GLY A 81 1.99 -6.03 -0.04
CA GLY A 81 1.63 -6.21 1.37
C GLY A 81 2.80 -5.94 2.32
N LEU A 82 4.00 -6.43 1.99
CA LEU A 82 5.23 -6.14 2.75
C LEU A 82 5.54 -4.63 2.80
N SER A 83 5.42 -3.93 1.67
CA SER A 83 5.60 -2.48 1.61
C SER A 83 4.63 -1.75 2.52
N CYS A 84 3.36 -2.18 2.55
CA CYS A 84 2.34 -1.61 3.41
C CYS A 84 2.59 -1.88 4.90
N ALA A 85 2.97 -3.11 5.26
CA ALA A 85 3.32 -3.45 6.64
C ALA A 85 4.52 -2.63 7.12
N HIS A 86 5.54 -2.46 6.27
CA HIS A 86 6.69 -1.61 6.58
C HIS A 86 6.29 -0.14 6.82
N ALA A 87 5.48 0.43 5.93
CA ALA A 87 5.00 1.80 6.08
C ALA A 87 4.18 2.00 7.38
N VAL A 88 3.33 1.02 7.73
CA VAL A 88 2.55 1.03 8.97
C VAL A 88 3.47 0.89 10.20
N ALA A 89 4.43 -0.04 10.19
CA ALA A 89 5.36 -0.24 11.31
C ALA A 89 6.20 1.02 11.59
N VAL A 90 6.61 1.75 10.55
CA VAL A 90 7.33 3.02 10.69
C VAL A 90 6.42 4.14 11.19
N SER A 91 5.20 4.24 10.66
CA SER A 91 4.28 5.36 10.96
C SER A 91 3.52 5.17 12.28
N PHE A 92 3.32 3.92 12.70
CA PHE A 92 2.52 3.53 13.85
C PHE A 92 3.19 2.36 14.60
N PRO A 93 4.34 2.61 15.27
CA PRO A 93 5.20 1.55 15.83
C PRO A 93 4.59 0.81 17.03
N ARG A 94 3.48 1.30 17.59
CA ARG A 94 2.80 0.68 18.74
C ARG A 94 1.29 0.85 18.63
N GLY A 95 0.57 -0.21 18.95
CA GLY A 95 -0.88 -0.21 19.05
C GLY A 95 -1.50 -1.36 18.26
N ASN A 96 -2.82 -1.41 18.24
CA ASN A 96 -3.58 -2.42 17.53
C ASN A 96 -3.91 -1.92 16.13
N VAL A 97 -3.70 -2.76 15.12
CA VAL A 97 -4.08 -2.48 13.73
C VAL A 97 -5.31 -3.31 13.37
N LEU A 98 -6.33 -2.67 12.81
CA LEU A 98 -7.46 -3.33 12.18
C LEU A 98 -7.31 -3.24 10.67
N VAL A 99 -7.18 -4.38 10.00
CA VAL A 99 -7.15 -4.45 8.54
C VAL A 99 -8.54 -4.79 8.02
N VAL A 100 -9.06 -3.97 7.11
CA VAL A 100 -10.36 -4.15 6.45
C VAL A 100 -10.11 -4.50 5.00
N ALA A 101 -10.21 -5.79 4.68
CA ALA A 101 -9.96 -6.34 3.36
C ALA A 101 -11.24 -6.42 2.51
N GLY A 102 -11.22 -5.84 1.31
CA GLY A 102 -12.28 -6.02 0.31
C GLY A 102 -12.11 -7.29 -0.53
N PRO A 103 -13.06 -7.63 -1.42
CA PRO A 103 -13.03 -8.89 -2.20
C PRO A 103 -12.07 -8.90 -3.40
N GLY A 104 -11.31 -7.82 -3.63
CA GLY A 104 -10.39 -7.70 -4.78
C GLY A 104 -8.92 -7.92 -4.40
N ASN A 105 -8.01 -7.68 -5.35
CA ASN A 105 -6.56 -7.83 -5.14
C ASN A 105 -6.04 -7.04 -3.93
N ASN A 106 -6.58 -5.84 -3.70
CA ASN A 106 -6.31 -5.05 -2.50
C ASN A 106 -6.60 -5.79 -1.19
N GLY A 107 -7.64 -6.61 -1.16
CA GLY A 107 -7.92 -7.46 0.00
C GLY A 107 -6.79 -8.45 0.25
N GLY A 108 -6.20 -8.98 -0.82
CA GLY A 108 -4.99 -9.80 -0.78
C GLY A 108 -3.78 -9.03 -0.23
N ASP A 109 -3.54 -7.81 -0.72
CA ASP A 109 -2.48 -6.94 -0.17
C ASP A 109 -2.69 -6.69 1.33
N GLY A 110 -3.94 -6.46 1.74
CA GLY A 110 -4.34 -6.32 3.14
C GLY A 110 -4.10 -7.60 3.96
N PHE A 111 -4.39 -8.77 3.41
CA PHE A 111 -4.13 -10.05 4.06
C PHE A 111 -2.63 -10.28 4.29
N VAL A 112 -1.81 -10.08 3.26
CA VAL A 112 -0.34 -10.16 3.38
C VAL A 112 0.17 -9.13 4.40
N CYS A 113 -0.30 -7.89 4.32
CA CYS A 113 0.07 -6.85 5.27
C CYS A 113 -0.27 -7.25 6.71
N ALA A 114 -1.48 -7.77 6.96
CA ALA A 114 -1.90 -8.22 8.28
C ALA A 114 -1.04 -9.39 8.81
N GLN A 115 -0.49 -10.22 7.94
CA GLN A 115 0.38 -11.33 8.32
C GLN A 115 1.76 -10.85 8.81
N LEU A 116 2.18 -9.66 8.40
CA LEU A 116 3.49 -9.06 8.66
C LEU A 116 3.49 -7.96 9.74
N LEU A 117 2.31 -7.58 10.25
CA LEU A 117 2.09 -6.58 11.31
C LEU A 117 2.02 -7.21 12.71
#